data_AF-A0A6J5DMZ3-F1
#
_entry.id   AF-A0A6J5DMZ3-F1
#
_cell.length_a   1.000
_cell.length_b   1.000
_cell.length_c   1.000
_cell.angle_alpha   90.00
_cell.angle_beta   90.00
_cell.angle_gamma   90.00
#
_symmetry.space_group_name_H-M   'P 1'
#
loop_
_entity.id
_entity.type
_entity.pdbx_description
1 polymer ?
#
loop_
_entity_poly.entity_id
_entity_poly.type
_entity_poly.pdbx_seq_one_letter_code
_entity_poly.pdbx_strand_id
1 'polypeptide(L)'
;MAVELLNDRVYSKSQIESWLVETAQVKPQSQAWKKALTARVGTIVAGDTYLFVPVSETHYRVSRANAEQVAEIFKLVEEATGIRKMKRQWYVCAAIFVSGVVILIGAMIFQH
;
A
#
# COMPACT_ATOMS: atom_id res chain seq x y z
N MET A 1 27.10 -6.92 -15.98
CA MET A 1 26.52 -8.07 -15.25
C MET A 1 25.43 -7.50 -14.37
N ALA A 2 24.19 -7.93 -14.54
CA ALA A 2 23.08 -7.45 -13.73
C ALA A 2 23.34 -7.79 -12.25
N VAL A 3 23.19 -6.82 -11.36
CA VAL A 3 23.35 -7.01 -9.91
C VAL A 3 22.21 -7.90 -9.42
N GLU A 4 22.50 -9.02 -8.77
CA GLU A 4 21.44 -9.83 -8.15
C GLU A 4 21.08 -9.27 -6.78
N LEU A 5 19.80 -8.91 -6.58
CA LEU A 5 19.30 -8.42 -5.31
C LEU A 5 18.84 -9.58 -4.41
N LEU A 6 19.51 -9.72 -3.27
CA LEU A 6 19.26 -10.75 -2.27
C LEU A 6 18.35 -10.21 -1.16
N ASN A 7 17.62 -11.11 -0.53
CA ASN A 7 16.73 -10.77 0.58
C ASN A 7 17.52 -10.24 1.78
N ASP A 8 16.93 -9.25 2.46
CA ASP A 8 17.41 -8.59 3.68
C ASP A 8 18.80 -7.93 3.57
N ARG A 9 19.29 -7.73 2.33
CA ARG A 9 20.55 -7.03 2.08
C ARG A 9 20.35 -5.55 1.78
N VAL A 10 21.35 -4.77 2.15
CA VAL A 10 21.39 -3.32 1.90
C VAL A 10 22.21 -3.05 0.64
N TYR A 11 21.64 -2.27 -0.25
CA TYR A 11 22.25 -1.85 -1.51
C TYR A 11 22.21 -0.34 -1.63
N SER A 12 23.17 0.23 -2.37
CA SER A 12 23.13 1.65 -2.68
C SER A 12 21.94 1.97 -3.60
N LYS A 13 21.48 3.20 -3.55
CA LYS A 13 20.46 3.72 -4.47
C LYS A 13 20.85 3.49 -5.92
N SER A 14 22.11 3.73 -6.29
CA SER A 14 22.60 3.49 -7.65
C SER A 14 22.52 2.03 -8.09
N GLN A 15 22.75 1.07 -7.18
CA GLN A 15 22.60 -0.35 -7.46
C GLN A 15 21.13 -0.72 -7.67
N ILE A 16 20.21 -0.22 -6.84
CA ILE A 16 18.76 -0.43 -7.02
C ILE A 16 18.27 0.17 -8.32
N GLU A 17 18.69 1.40 -8.64
CA GLU A 17 18.29 2.09 -9.88
C GLU A 17 18.82 1.34 -11.11
N SER A 18 20.06 0.87 -11.10
CA SER A 18 20.62 0.05 -12.18
C SER A 18 19.85 -1.25 -12.34
N TRP A 19 19.54 -1.93 -11.22
CA TRP A 19 18.74 -3.16 -11.24
C TRP A 19 17.32 -2.95 -11.78
N LEU A 20 16.68 -1.84 -11.41
CA LEU A 20 15.35 -1.48 -11.90
C LEU A 20 15.33 -1.32 -13.42
N VAL A 21 16.38 -0.73 -14.00
CA VAL A 21 16.50 -0.56 -15.46
C VAL A 21 16.84 -1.88 -16.12
N GLU A 22 17.88 -2.57 -15.66
CA GLU A 22 18.47 -3.71 -16.35
C GLU A 22 17.65 -5.00 -16.17
N THR A 23 17.10 -5.21 -14.97
CA THR A 23 16.44 -6.48 -14.61
C THR A 23 14.92 -6.33 -14.60
N ALA A 24 14.41 -5.30 -13.93
CA ALA A 24 12.95 -5.08 -13.86
C ALA A 24 12.40 -4.31 -15.08
N GLN A 25 13.27 -3.85 -15.98
CA GLN A 25 12.91 -3.08 -17.19
C GLN A 25 12.03 -1.86 -16.90
N VAL A 26 12.14 -1.29 -15.70
CA VAL A 26 11.37 -0.12 -15.28
C VAL A 26 12.04 1.13 -15.83
N LYS A 27 11.31 1.87 -16.66
CA LYS A 27 11.81 3.11 -17.24
C LYS A 27 12.09 4.15 -16.15
N PRO A 28 13.26 4.81 -16.15
CA PRO A 28 13.58 5.89 -15.23
C PRO A 28 12.50 6.98 -15.21
N GLN A 29 12.25 7.56 -14.04
CA GLN A 29 11.28 8.65 -13.80
C GLN A 29 9.80 8.33 -14.08
N SER A 30 9.48 7.13 -14.55
CA SER A 30 8.10 6.70 -14.74
C SER A 30 7.32 6.64 -13.41
N GLN A 31 6.00 6.56 -13.48
CA GLN A 31 5.19 6.37 -12.27
C GLN A 31 5.53 5.04 -11.57
N ALA A 32 5.83 3.98 -12.34
CA ALA A 32 6.28 2.70 -11.80
C ALA A 32 7.60 2.83 -11.05
N TRP A 33 8.55 3.60 -11.59
CA TRP A 33 9.82 3.91 -10.93
C TRP A 33 9.63 4.59 -9.57
N LYS A 34 8.80 5.64 -9.54
CA LYS A 34 8.49 6.36 -8.30
C LYS A 34 7.81 5.44 -7.27
N LYS A 35 6.91 4.57 -7.73
CA LYS A 35 6.22 3.60 -6.87
C LYS A 35 7.17 2.55 -6.29
N ALA A 36 8.12 2.05 -7.09
CA ALA A 36 9.13 1.10 -6.64
C ALA A 36 10.01 1.69 -5.53
N LEU A 37 10.52 2.91 -5.71
CA LEU A 37 11.44 3.55 -4.75
C LEU A 37 10.76 4.12 -3.49
N THR A 38 9.42 4.22 -3.46
CA THR A 38 8.68 4.73 -2.30
C THR A 38 8.18 3.63 -1.36
N ALA A 39 8.62 2.38 -1.54
CA ALA A 39 8.21 1.20 -0.77
C ALA A 39 6.69 0.94 -0.74
N ARG A 40 5.90 1.62 -1.59
CA ARG A 40 4.44 1.52 -1.59
C ARG A 40 3.92 0.35 -2.42
N VAL A 41 4.68 -0.05 -3.43
CA VAL A 41 4.30 -1.12 -4.35
C VAL A 41 5.56 -1.94 -4.61
N GLY A 42 5.49 -3.24 -4.33
CA GLY A 42 6.57 -4.16 -4.65
C GLY A 42 6.77 -4.27 -6.17
N THR A 43 8.01 -4.43 -6.62
CA THR A 43 8.35 -4.65 -8.02
C THR A 43 8.38 -6.15 -8.28
N ILE A 44 7.55 -6.64 -9.21
CA ILE A 44 7.45 -8.07 -9.51
C ILE A 44 8.38 -8.42 -10.65
N VAL A 45 9.30 -9.36 -10.44
CA VAL A 45 10.24 -9.87 -11.44
C VAL A 45 10.35 -11.38 -11.26
N ALA A 46 10.18 -12.14 -12.35
CA ALA A 46 10.36 -13.59 -12.38
C ALA A 46 9.60 -14.36 -11.26
N GLY A 47 8.42 -13.89 -10.88
CA GLY A 47 7.60 -14.52 -9.83
C GLY A 47 7.94 -14.08 -8.39
N ASP A 48 8.95 -13.23 -8.20
CA ASP A 48 9.29 -12.63 -6.91
C ASP A 48 8.86 -11.17 -6.84
N THR A 49 8.47 -10.74 -5.65
CA THR A 49 8.18 -9.36 -5.31
C THR A 49 9.34 -8.76 -4.53
N TYR A 50 9.88 -7.67 -5.05
CA TYR A 50 10.97 -6.90 -4.46
C TYR A 50 10.44 -5.61 -3.85
N LEU A 51 10.68 -5.42 -2.55
CA LEU A 51 10.39 -4.20 -1.81
C LEU A 51 11.68 -3.50 -1.42
N PHE A 52 11.75 -2.19 -1.65
CA PHE A 52 12.92 -1.37 -1.34
C PHE A 52 12.62 -0.47 -0.14
N VAL A 53 13.10 -0.85 1.04
CA VAL A 53 12.89 -0.10 2.28
C VAL A 53 14.05 0.88 2.45
N PRO A 54 13.80 2.21 2.49
CA PRO A 54 14.87 3.18 2.68
C PRO A 54 15.48 3.02 4.07
N VAL A 55 16.80 2.83 4.14
CA VAL A 55 17.57 2.79 5.39
C VAL A 55 18.28 4.13 5.60
N SER A 56 18.67 4.79 4.51
CA SER A 56 19.21 6.15 4.48
C SER A 56 18.86 6.81 3.16
N GLU A 57 19.26 8.08 2.96
CA GLU A 57 19.06 8.79 1.69
C GLU A 57 19.73 8.11 0.49
N THR A 58 20.76 7.30 0.75
CA THR A 58 21.61 6.68 -0.27
C THR A 58 21.49 5.16 -0.31
N HIS A 59 20.78 4.53 0.62
CA HIS A 59 20.73 3.08 0.75
C HIS A 59 19.32 2.55 0.98
N TYR A 60 19.05 1.40 0.37
CA TYR A 60 17.81 0.65 0.52
C TYR A 60 18.11 -0.76 0.98
N ARG A 61 17.32 -1.26 1.92
CA ARG A 61 17.23 -2.67 2.23
C ARG A 61 16.23 -3.32 1.28
N VAL A 62 16.64 -4.42 0.65
CA VAL A 62 15.78 -5.21 -0.24
C VAL A 62 15.07 -6.27 0.59
N SER A 63 13.75 -6.34 0.48
CA SER A 63 12.98 -7.51 0.90
C SER A 63 12.48 -8.23 -0.34
N ARG A 64 12.87 -9.49 -0.50
CA ARG A 64 12.41 -10.38 -1.58
C ARG A 64 11.46 -11.40 -0.97
N ALA A 65 10.27 -11.50 -1.55
CA ALA A 65 9.28 -12.49 -1.16
C ALA A 65 8.62 -13.05 -2.42
N ASN A 66 8.16 -14.30 -2.36
CA ASN A 66 7.44 -14.91 -3.47
C ASN A 66 6.15 -14.11 -3.75
N ALA A 67 5.93 -13.71 -5.01
CA ALA A 67 4.82 -12.84 -5.39
C ALA A 67 3.44 -13.46 -5.09
N GLU A 68 3.32 -14.79 -5.09
CA GLU A 68 2.07 -15.48 -4.77
C GLU A 68 1.72 -15.32 -3.28
N GLN A 69 2.70 -15.52 -2.39
CA GLN A 69 2.51 -15.36 -0.95
C GLN A 69 2.23 -13.89 -0.58
N VAL A 70 2.88 -12.94 -1.27
CA VAL A 70 2.64 -11.51 -1.05
C VAL A 70 1.26 -11.10 -1.55
N ALA A 71 0.82 -11.59 -2.72
CA ALA A 71 -0.52 -11.31 -3.24
C ALA A 71 -1.62 -11.82 -2.30
N GLU A 72 -1.43 -12.98 -1.69
CA GLU A 72 -2.38 -13.56 -0.73
C GLU A 72 -2.48 -12.71 0.56
N ILE A 73 -1.35 -12.22 1.08
CA ILE A 73 -1.33 -11.32 2.23
C ILE A 73 -1.96 -9.96 1.87
N PHE A 74 -1.63 -9.38 0.72
CA PHE A 74 -2.23 -8.11 0.29
C PHE A 74 -3.74 -8.22 0.09
N LYS A 75 -4.22 -9.35 -0.45
CA LYS A 75 -5.65 -9.65 -0.58
C LYS A 75 -6.34 -9.71 0.78
N LEU A 76 -5.75 -10.38 1.77
CA LEU A 76 -6.28 -10.43 3.14
C LEU A 76 -6.31 -9.05 3.81
N VAL A 77 -5.28 -8.23 3.59
CA VAL A 77 -5.20 -6.87 4.14
C VAL A 77 -6.23 -5.95 3.46
N GLU A 78 -6.42 -6.07 2.14
CA GLU A 78 -7.41 -5.32 1.39
C GLU A 78 -8.85 -5.72 1.79
N GLU A 79 -9.10 -7.00 2.02
CA GLU A 79 -10.37 -7.53 2.51
C GLU A 79 -10.67 -7.03 3.93
N ALA A 80 -9.68 -7.06 4.83
CA ALA A 80 -9.81 -6.52 6.19
C ALA A 80 -10.03 -4.99 6.22
N THR A 81 -9.35 -4.24 5.35
CA THR A 81 -9.53 -2.78 5.25
C THR A 81 -10.84 -2.39 4.57
N GLY A 82 -11.30 -3.17 3.58
CA GLY A 82 -12.62 -3.03 2.96
C GLY A 82 -13.76 -3.19 3.96
N ILE A 83 -13.69 -4.22 4.82
CA ILE A 83 -14.65 -4.45 5.92
C ILE A 83 -14.66 -3.27 6.89
N ARG A 84 -13.48 -2.71 7.21
CA ARG A 84 -13.36 -1.56 8.13
C ARG A 84 -13.95 -0.27 7.54
N LYS A 85 -13.81 -0.07 6.22
CA LYS A 85 -14.40 1.07 5.50
C LYS A 85 -15.92 0.98 5.45
N MET A 86 -16.45 -0.22 5.21
CA MET A 86 -17.90 -0.50 5.19
C MET A 86 -18.53 -0.29 6.58
N LYS A 87 -17.90 -0.78 7.66
CA LYS A 87 -18.36 -0.51 9.03
C LYS A 87 -18.38 0.98 9.37
N ARG A 88 -17.33 1.73 8.99
CA ARG A 88 -17.26 3.18 9.22
C ARG A 88 -18.38 3.93 8.51
N GLN A 89 -18.70 3.55 7.29
CA GLN A 89 -19.79 4.16 6.52
C GLN A 89 -21.16 3.87 7.16
N TRP A 90 -21.37 2.67 7.68
CA TRP A 90 -22.56 2.31 8.44
C TRP A 90 -22.74 3.13 9.73
N TYR A 91 -21.66 3.35 10.49
CA TYR A 91 -21.71 4.20 11.69
C TYR A 91 -22.05 5.66 11.37
N VAL A 92 -21.53 6.21 10.27
CA VAL A 92 -21.88 7.58 9.83
C VAL A 92 -23.35 7.66 9.43
N CYS A 93 -23.86 6.68 8.69
CA CYS A 93 -25.28 6.62 8.34
C CYS A 93 -26.17 6.49 9.59
N ALA A 94 -25.80 5.65 10.55
CA ALA A 94 -26.55 5.48 11.80
C ALA A 94 -26.55 6.75 12.66
N ALA A 95 -25.41 7.45 12.75
CA ALA A 95 -25.31 8.71 13.49
C ALA A 95 -26.17 9.83 12.87
N ILE A 96 -26.20 9.92 11.54
CA ILE A 96 -27.08 10.87 10.83
C ILE A 96 -28.54 10.52 11.11
N PHE A 97 -28.92 9.24 11.03
CA PHE A 97 -30.29 8.80 11.29
C PHE A 97 -30.75 9.12 12.72
N VAL A 98 -29.90 8.86 13.73
CA VAL A 98 -30.19 9.18 15.14
C VAL A 98 -30.36 10.69 15.33
N SER A 99 -29.49 11.50 14.73
CA SER A 99 -29.60 12.96 14.83
C SER A 99 -30.90 13.50 14.20
N GLY A 100 -31.32 12.96 13.05
CA GLY A 100 -32.58 13.32 12.40
C GLY A 100 -33.81 12.95 13.22
N VAL A 101 -33.80 11.77 13.87
CA VAL A 101 -34.90 11.32 14.74
C VAL A 101 -35.02 12.20 15.99
N VAL A 102 -33.90 12.58 16.62
CA VAL A 102 -33.91 13.47 17.79
C VAL A 102 -34.45 14.86 17.45
N ILE A 103 -34.11 15.40 16.27
CA ILE A 103 -34.62 16.70 15.81
C ILE A 103 -36.13 16.64 15.56
N LEU A 104 -36.63 15.57 14.93
CA LEU A 104 -38.06 15.40 14.66
C LEU A 104 -38.89 15.26 15.95
N ILE A 105 -38.41 14.47 16.91
CA ILE A 105 -39.07 14.30 18.21
C ILE A 105 -39.03 15.61 19.01
N GLY A 106 -37.89 16.31 19.02
CA GLY A 106 -37.76 17.63 19.66
C GLY A 106 -38.69 18.69 19.06
N ALA A 107 -38.85 18.69 17.73
CA ALA A 107 -39.77 19.59 17.04
C ALA A 107 -41.24 19.28 17.36
N MET A 108 -41.63 18.00 17.45
CA MET A 108 -43.00 17.62 17.82
C MET A 108 -43.36 17.95 19.27
N ILE A 109 -42.41 17.86 20.20
CA ILE A 109 -42.64 18.20 21.62
C ILE A 109 -42.73 19.72 21.83
N PHE A 110 -42.03 20.53 21.02
CA PHE A 110 -42.03 22.00 21.16
C PHE A 110 -43.26 22.68 20.53
N GLN A 111 -43.99 21.97 19.66
CA GLN A 111 -45.21 22.49 18.99
C GLN A 111 -46.52 22.15 19.74
N HIS A 112 -46.45 21.46 20.87
CA HIS A 112 -47.60 21.07 21.70
C HIS A 112 -47.58 21.78 23.05
#